data_AF-A0A090R5L8-F1
#
_entry.id   AF-A0A090R5L8-F1
#
_cell.length_a   1.000
_cell.length_b   1.000
_cell.length_c   1.000
_cell.angle_alpha   90.00
_cell.angle_beta   90.00
_cell.angle_gamma   90.00
#
_symmetry.space_group_name_H-M   'P 1'
#
loop_
_entity.id
_entity.type
_entity.pdbx_description
1 polymer ?
#
loop_
_entity_poly.entity_id
_entity_poly.type
_entity_poly.pdbx_seq_one_letter_code
_entity_poly.pdbx_strand_id
1 'polypeptide(L)' 'MPDRFANEDIQFDDTMEWIKKYGLQMSFGIGGEDGQSPRVRFDYRWHEESDLDDVFIQVEIPFQ' A
#
# COMPACT_ATOMS: atom_id res chain seq x y z
N MET A 1 36.67 6.77 7.23
CA MET A 1 35.60 5.80 7.55
C MET A 1 34.40 6.19 6.70
N PRO A 2 33.45 5.30 6.36
CA PRO A 2 32.33 5.67 5.50
C PRO A 2 31.30 6.46 6.33
N ASP A 3 31.66 7.68 6.71
CA ASP A 3 30.81 8.65 7.43
C ASP A 3 29.80 9.32 6.46
N ARG A 4 29.61 8.72 5.28
CA ARG A 4 28.76 9.23 4.18
C ARG A 4 27.32 8.73 4.23
N PHE A 5 26.97 7.94 5.26
CA PHE A 5 25.63 7.38 5.45
C PHE A 5 24.95 7.86 6.74
N ALA A 6 25.61 8.71 7.54
CA ALA A 6 25.08 9.17 8.83
C ALA A 6 24.18 10.42 8.74
N ASN A 7 24.14 11.08 7.57
CA ASN A 7 23.34 12.28 7.31
C ASN A 7 22.40 12.07 6.12
N GLU A 8 21.83 10.87 6.00
CA GLU A 8 20.55 10.75 5.33
C GLU A 8 19.50 10.97 6.41
N ASP A 9 19.35 12.24 6.84
CA ASP A 9 18.04 12.72 7.23
C ASP A 9 17.18 12.56 5.97
N ILE A 10 16.69 11.33 5.78
CA ILE A 10 15.75 10.97 4.72
C ILE A 10 14.71 12.09 4.79
N GLN A 11 14.43 12.74 3.67
CA GLN A 11 13.54 13.90 3.57
C GLN A 11 12.11 13.48 3.97
N PHE A 12 11.89 13.26 5.26
CA PHE A 12 10.65 12.75 5.83
C PHE A 12 9.55 13.78 5.64
N ASP A 13 9.90 15.07 5.72
CA ASP A 13 8.99 16.18 5.43
C ASP A 13 8.55 16.17 3.96
N ASP A 14 9.46 16.07 3.01
CA ASP A 14 9.12 16.03 1.57
C ASP A 14 8.32 14.76 1.22
N THR A 15 8.66 13.63 1.84
CA THR A 15 7.97 12.35 1.62
C THR A 15 6.54 12.40 2.18
N MET A 16 6.36 12.98 3.36
CA MET A 16 5.05 13.17 3.96
C MET A 16 4.19 14.11 3.10
N GLU A 17 4.74 15.24 2.66
CA GLU A 17 4.03 16.20 1.81
C GLU A 17 3.63 15.58 0.45
N TRP A 18 4.50 14.74 -0.11
CA TRP A 18 4.19 13.96 -1.31
C TRP A 18 3.07 12.94 -1.09
N ILE A 19 3.08 12.19 0.01
CA ILE A 19 2.02 11.23 0.36
C ILE A 19 0.69 11.95 0.55
N LYS A 20 0.68 13.11 1.20
CA LYS A 20 -0.52 13.93 1.40
C LYS A 20 -1.11 14.41 0.07
N LYS A 21 -0.24 14.81 -0.87
CA LYS A 21 -0.64 15.38 -2.17
C LYS A 21 -1.10 14.34 -3.19
N TYR A 22 -0.48 13.16 -3.22
CA TYR A 22 -0.75 12.13 -4.23
C TYR A 22 -1.54 10.94 -3.68
N GLY A 23 -1.61 10.79 -2.35
CA GLY A 23 -2.18 9.63 -1.68
C GLY A 23 -1.22 8.43 -1.70
N LEU A 24 -1.39 7.53 -0.75
CA LEU A 24 -0.68 6.26 -0.70
C LEU A 24 -1.69 5.12 -0.75
N GLN A 25 -1.56 4.22 -1.74
CA GLN A 25 -2.36 3.01 -1.82
C GLN A 25 -1.50 1.78 -1.56
N MET A 26 -1.93 0.95 -0.62
CA MET A 26 -1.32 -0.33 -0.28
C MET A 26 -2.27 -1.47 -0.60
N SER A 27 -1.74 -2.55 -1.19
CA SER A 27 -2.54 -3.68 -1.65
C SER A 27 -1.89 -4.99 -1.23
N PHE A 28 -2.62 -5.84 -0.51
CA PHE A 28 -2.18 -7.15 -0.07
C PHE A 28 -3.04 -8.22 -0.73
N GLY A 29 -2.42 -9.14 -1.45
CA GLY A 29 -3.10 -10.24 -2.12
C GLY A 29 -2.59 -11.59 -1.61
N ILE A 30 -3.50 -12.47 -1.21
CA ILE A 30 -3.22 -13.87 -0.88
C ILE A 30 -4.01 -14.72 -1.86
N GLY A 31 -3.34 -15.59 -2.60
CA GLY A 31 -3.95 -16.54 -3.51
C GLY A 31 -2.97 -17.68 -3.79
N GLY A 32 -3.48 -18.89 -4.01
CA GLY A 32 -2.63 -20.02 -4.37
C GLY A 32 -2.11 -19.89 -5.80
N GLU A 33 -0.93 -20.47 -6.07
CA GLU A 33 -0.26 -20.44 -7.38
C GLU A 33 -1.08 -21.16 -8.46
N ASP A 34 -1.90 -22.12 -8.05
CA ASP A 34 -2.77 -22.88 -8.91
C ASP A 34 -4.10 -22.14 -9.00
N GLY A 35 -4.47 -21.61 -10.17
CA GLY A 35 -5.67 -20.78 -10.43
C GLY A 35 -7.04 -21.37 -10.07
N GLN A 36 -7.08 -22.46 -9.30
CA GLN A 36 -8.23 -22.99 -8.57
C GLN A 36 -8.27 -22.54 -7.10
N SER A 37 -7.29 -21.77 -6.65
CA SER A 37 -7.22 -21.29 -5.26
C SER A 37 -7.99 -19.98 -5.11
N PRO A 38 -8.73 -19.79 -4.00
CA PRO A 38 -9.39 -18.52 -3.73
C PRO A 38 -8.34 -17.41 -3.61
N ARG A 39 -8.62 -16.26 -4.24
CA ARG A 39 -7.75 -15.08 -4.14
C ARG A 39 -8.46 -14.01 -3.34
N VAL A 40 -7.83 -13.59 -2.24
CA VAL A 40 -8.28 -12.48 -1.41
C VAL A 40 -7.33 -11.33 -1.62
N ARG A 41 -7.88 -10.16 -1.94
CA ARG A 41 -7.14 -8.91 -2.08
C ARG A 41 -7.72 -7.86 -1.14
N PHE A 42 -6.85 -7.22 -0.39
CA PHE A 42 -7.16 -6.11 0.52
C PHE A 42 -6.44 -4.87 0.01
N ASP A 43 -7.18 -3.80 -0.24
CA ASP A 43 -6.64 -2.51 -0.65
C ASP A 43 -6.96 -1.45 0.40
N TYR A 44 -5.94 -0.74 0.86
CA TYR A 44 -6.03 0.39 1.76
C TYR A 44 -5.54 1.65 1.05
N ARG A 45 -6.39 2.67 0.96
CA ARG A 45 -6.02 3.96 0.40
C ARG A 45 -5.98 5.01 1.51
N TRP A 46 -4.79 5.53 1.77
CA TRP A 46 -4.60 6.65 2.67
C TRP A 46 -4.61 7.96 1.88
N HIS A 47 -5.51 8.87 2.25
CA HIS A 47 -5.62 10.20 1.66
C HIS A 47 -6.06 11.21 2.73
N GLU A 48 -5.30 12.30 2.93
CA GLU A 48 -5.57 13.27 4.02
C GLU A 48 -6.84 14.11 3.81
N GLU A 49 -7.33 14.21 2.58
CA GLU A 49 -8.43 15.11 2.21
C GLU A 49 -9.83 14.47 2.35
N SER A 50 -9.91 13.19 2.69
CA SER A 50 -11.17 12.47 2.84
C SER A 50 -11.34 11.98 4.28
N ASP A 51 -12.44 12.34 4.94
CA ASP A 51 -12.85 11.79 6.25
C ASP A 51 -13.12 10.26 6.25
N LEU A 52 -12.86 9.60 5.12
CA LEU A 52 -13.14 8.20 4.86
C LEU A 52 -11.85 7.57 4.32
N ASP A 53 -11.09 6.92 5.20
CA ASP A 53 -10.08 5.95 4.77
C ASP A 53 -10.82 4.85 3.98
N ASP A 54 -10.57 4.79 2.67
CA ASP A 54 -11.27 3.85 1.81
C ASP A 54 -10.60 2.47 1.91
N VAL A 55 -11.31 1.52 2.53
CA VAL A 55 -10.93 0.11 2.61
C VAL A 55 -11.71 -0.67 1.55
N PHE A 56 -10.99 -1.38 0.67
CA PHE A 56 -11.60 -2.30 -0.28
C PHE A 56 -11.16 -3.73 -0.01
N ILE A 57 -12.13 -4.64 -0.05
CA ILE A 57 -11.90 -6.09 0.06
C ILE A 57 -12.46 -6.74 -1.20
N GLN A 58 -11.62 -7.48 -1.91
CA GLN A 58 -11.99 -8.25 -3.08
C GLN A 58 -11.74 -9.73 -2.79
N VAL A 59 -12.76 -10.56 -2.99
CA VAL A 59 -12.67 -12.02 -2.87
C VAL A 59 -13.04 -12.61 -4.23
N GLU A 60 -12.11 -13.35 -4.81
CA GLU A 60 -12.29 -14.08 -6.07
C GLU A 60 -12.41 -15.57 -5.74
N ILE A 61 -13.57 -16.14 -6.08
CA ILE A 61 -13.86 -17.56 -5.89
C ILE A 61 -13.86 -18.21 -7.29
N PRO A 62 -12.95 -19.16 -7.56
CA PRO A 62 -13.00 -19.91 -8.81
C PRO A 62 -14.19 -20.87 -8.75
N PHE A 63 -15.18 -20.63 -9.62
CA PHE A 63 -16.27 -21.58 -9.85
C PHE A 63 -15.78 -22.64 -10.85
N GLN A 64 -15.85 -23.92 -10.44
CA GLN A 64 -15.57 -25.06 -11.32
C GLN A 64 -16.62 -25.21 -12.41
#